data_AF-A0A968ZIP2-F1
#
_entry.id   AF-A0A968ZIP2-F1
#
_cell.length_a   1.000
_cell.length_b   1.000
_cell.length_c   1.000
_cell.angle_alpha   90.00
_cell.angle_beta   90.00
_cell.angle_gamma   90.00
#
_symmetry.space_group_name_H-M   'P 1'
#
loop_
_entity.id
_entity.type
_entity.pdbx_description
1 polymer ?
#
loop_
_entity_poly.entity_id
_entity_poly.type
_entity_poly.pdbx_seq_one_letter_code
_entity_poly.pdbx_strand_id
1 'polypeptide(L)'
;MRRQFIGEQLGLSEAQAEKFWPIYEDYLAQREDAHRQKKILRMEAQMNDLSDAKAKELLDKHLELQHREIKREEEFMQRFRQVITNVQVIKLVSLEHEFRRKLLQHYKERGGHGEHSHTE
;
A
#
# COMPACT_ATOMS: atom_id res chain seq x y z
N MET A 1 -15.72 1.39 3.70
CA MET A 1 -14.92 2.51 4.25
C MET A 1 -13.94 3.10 3.23
N ARG A 2 -12.94 2.37 2.72
CA ARG A 2 -11.94 2.95 1.79
C ARG A 2 -12.52 3.50 0.49
N ARG A 3 -13.36 2.72 -0.20
CA ARG A 3 -14.02 3.12 -1.46
C ARG A 3 -14.79 4.43 -1.29
N GLN A 4 -15.60 4.52 -0.25
CA GLN A 4 -16.36 5.72 0.08
C GLN A 4 -15.44 6.92 0.35
N PHE A 5 -14.45 6.76 1.23
CA PHE A 5 -13.49 7.83 1.57
C PHE A 5 -12.77 8.38 0.32
N ILE A 6 -12.23 7.50 -0.52
CA ILE A 6 -11.51 7.91 -1.73
C ILE A 6 -12.45 8.57 -2.74
N GLY A 7 -13.64 8.00 -2.97
CA GLY A 7 -14.61 8.54 -3.92
C GLY A 7 -15.08 9.94 -3.53
N GLU A 8 -15.44 10.14 -2.27
CA GLU A 8 -15.87 11.43 -1.73
C GLU A 8 -14.74 12.47 -1.79
N GLN A 9 -13.53 12.10 -1.35
CA GLN A 9 -12.40 13.03 -1.31
C GLN A 9 -11.87 13.40 -2.71
N LEU A 10 -11.98 12.50 -3.69
CA LEU A 10 -11.61 12.80 -5.08
C LEU A 10 -12.67 13.58 -5.85
N GLY A 11 -13.91 13.64 -5.35
CA GLY A 11 -15.03 14.28 -6.04
C GLY A 11 -15.29 13.63 -7.41
N LEU A 12 -15.31 12.30 -7.46
CA LEU A 12 -15.55 11.58 -8.71
C LEU A 12 -17.00 11.79 -9.18
N SER A 13 -17.18 12.15 -10.45
CA SER A 13 -18.49 12.00 -11.09
C SER A 13 -18.84 10.52 -11.28
N GLU A 14 -20.11 10.21 -11.49
CA GLU A 14 -20.59 8.84 -11.72
C GLU A 14 -19.84 8.16 -12.88
N ALA A 15 -19.73 8.86 -14.03
CA ALA A 15 -19.00 8.35 -15.20
C ALA A 15 -17.49 8.14 -14.95
N GLN A 16 -16.86 8.95 -14.10
CA GLN A 16 -15.47 8.73 -13.69
C GLN A 16 -15.36 7.54 -12.74
N ALA A 17 -16.27 7.45 -11.77
CA ALA A 17 -16.28 6.38 -10.77
C ALA A 17 -16.38 5.00 -11.43
N GLU A 18 -17.28 4.83 -12.41
CA GLU A 18 -17.44 3.58 -13.17
C GLU A 18 -16.13 3.08 -13.78
N LYS A 19 -15.31 3.99 -14.34
CA LYS A 19 -14.03 3.66 -14.97
C LYS A 19 -12.87 3.59 -13.99
N PHE A 20 -12.94 4.38 -12.92
CA PHE A 20 -11.88 4.51 -11.91
C PHE A 20 -11.78 3.27 -11.02
N TRP A 21 -12.92 2.76 -10.52
CA TRP A 21 -12.92 1.70 -9.51
C TRP A 21 -12.24 0.41 -9.96
N PRO A 22 -12.45 -0.12 -11.18
CA PRO A 22 -11.75 -1.32 -11.64
C PRO A 22 -10.22 -1.17 -11.64
N ILE A 23 -9.71 0.01 -12.04
CA ILE A 23 -8.26 0.30 -12.06
C ILE A 23 -7.74 0.41 -10.62
N TYR A 24 -8.52 1.04 -9.75
CA TYR A 24 -8.15 1.23 -8.35
C TYR A 24 -8.13 -0.09 -7.57
N GLU A 25 -9.08 -0.99 -7.80
CA GLU A 25 -9.11 -2.31 -7.16
C GLU A 25 -7.90 -3.17 -7.56
N ASP A 26 -7.51 -3.14 -8.83
CA ASP A 26 -6.27 -3.77 -9.33
C ASP A 26 -5.02 -3.13 -8.68
N TYR A 27 -4.97 -1.80 -8.59
CA TYR A 27 -3.91 -1.09 -7.86
C TYR A 27 -3.77 -1.57 -6.42
N LEU A 28 -4.89 -1.74 -5.71
CA LEU A 28 -4.88 -2.24 -4.34
C LEU A 28 -4.36 -3.67 -4.23
N ALA A 29 -4.78 -4.56 -5.13
CA ALA A 29 -4.32 -5.94 -5.17
C ALA A 29 -2.81 -6.03 -5.39
N GLN A 30 -2.29 -5.24 -6.34
CA GLN A 30 -0.85 -5.20 -6.65
C GLN A 30 -0.02 -4.64 -5.49
N ARG A 31 -0.54 -3.64 -4.77
CA ARG A 31 0.13 -3.11 -3.57
C ARG A 31 0.14 -4.13 -2.43
N GLU A 32 -0.96 -4.83 -2.22
CA GLU A 32 -1.03 -5.86 -1.18
C GLU A 32 -0.04 -6.99 -1.46
N ASP A 33 0.06 -7.41 -2.72
CA ASP A 33 1.06 -8.38 -3.17
C ASP A 33 2.51 -7.91 -2.91
N ALA A 34 2.83 -6.67 -3.26
CA ALA A 34 4.14 -6.09 -2.99
C ALA A 34 4.45 -6.01 -1.48
N HIS A 35 3.46 -5.65 -0.66
CA HIS A 35 3.59 -5.65 0.81
C HIS A 35 3.87 -7.04 1.35
N ARG A 36 3.17 -8.08 0.87
CA ARG A 36 3.44 -9.47 1.25
C ARG A 36 4.86 -9.90 0.91
N GLN A 37 5.32 -9.61 -0.31
CA GLN A 37 6.68 -9.96 -0.75
C GLN A 37 7.75 -9.26 0.09
N LYS A 38 7.55 -7.98 0.40
CA LYS A 38 8.43 -7.22 1.31
C LYS A 38 8.41 -7.72 2.75
N LYS A 39 7.27 -8.24 3.23
CA LYS A 39 7.16 -8.85 4.56
C LYS A 39 7.96 -10.14 4.60
N ILE A 40 7.81 -11.01 3.60
CA ILE A 40 8.58 -12.26 3.48
C ILE A 40 10.08 -11.96 3.44
N LEU A 41 10.50 -11.03 2.58
CA LEU A 41 11.90 -10.62 2.48
C LEU A 41 12.47 -10.14 3.84
N ARG A 42 11.69 -9.34 4.59
CA ARG A 42 12.09 -8.88 5.92
C ARG A 42 12.22 -10.03 6.93
N MET A 43 11.33 -11.01 6.88
CA MET A 43 11.41 -12.19 7.74
C MET A 43 12.65 -13.04 7.39
N GLU A 44 12.92 -13.26 6.10
CA GLU A 44 14.12 -13.97 5.63
C GLU A 44 15.41 -13.26 6.07
N ALA A 45 15.43 -11.93 6.03
CA ALA A 45 16.58 -11.13 6.46
C ALA A 45 16.82 -11.12 7.99
N GLN A 46 15.87 -11.57 8.79
CA GLN A 46 15.96 -11.65 10.25
C GLN A 46 16.38 -13.05 10.75
N MET A 47 16.67 -13.99 9.85
CA MET A 47 17.13 -15.32 10.24
C MET A 47 18.53 -15.26 10.86
N ASN A 48 18.74 -15.97 11.98
CA ASN A 48 19.99 -15.91 12.75
C ASN A 48 21.21 -16.45 11.97
N ASP A 49 21.01 -17.43 11.10
CA ASP A 49 22.09 -18.12 10.36
C ASP A 49 22.09 -17.71 8.87
N LEU A 50 22.15 -16.41 8.59
CA LEU A 50 22.16 -15.90 7.22
C LEU A 50 23.57 -16.02 6.60
N SER A 51 23.72 -16.90 5.60
CA SER A 51 24.97 -17.00 4.83
C SER A 51 25.15 -15.82 3.88
N ASP A 52 26.39 -15.50 3.52
CA ASP A 52 26.71 -14.43 2.57
C ASP A 52 26.03 -14.63 1.20
N ALA A 53 26.00 -15.87 0.71
CA ALA A 53 25.30 -16.23 -0.52
C ALA A 53 23.78 -15.94 -0.44
N LYS A 54 23.15 -16.25 0.69
CA LYS A 54 21.72 -15.94 0.90
C LYS A 54 21.49 -14.45 1.08
N ALA A 55 22.38 -13.74 1.76
CA ALA A 55 22.32 -12.29 1.90
C ALA A 55 22.37 -11.60 0.52
N LYS A 56 23.25 -12.06 -0.39
CA LYS A 56 23.31 -11.57 -1.77
C LYS A 56 21.97 -11.80 -2.50
N GLU A 57 21.39 -13.00 -2.41
CA GLU A 57 20.10 -13.30 -3.03
C GLU A 57 18.98 -12.37 -2.50
N LEU A 58 18.95 -12.12 -1.19
CA LEU A 58 17.97 -11.21 -0.58
C LEU A 58 18.17 -9.76 -1.03
N LEU A 59 19.41 -9.31 -1.22
CA LEU A 59 19.71 -7.98 -1.76
C LEU A 59 19.26 -7.84 -3.22
N ASP A 60 19.54 -8.84 -4.06
CA ASP A 60 19.11 -8.84 -5.45
C ASP A 60 17.57 -8.79 -5.53
N LYS A 61 16.88 -9.61 -4.71
CA LYS A 61 15.41 -9.64 -4.59
C LYS A 61 14.86 -8.32 -4.05
N HIS A 62 15.56 -7.66 -3.12
CA HIS A 62 15.18 -6.34 -2.61
C HIS A 62 15.10 -5.30 -3.74
N LEU A 63 16.17 -5.22 -4.53
CA LEU A 63 16.28 -4.28 -5.65
C LEU A 63 15.25 -4.60 -6.74
N GLU A 64 15.04 -5.88 -7.04
CA GLU A 64 14.02 -6.30 -8.02
C GLU A 64 12.61 -5.86 -7.60
N LEU A 65 12.26 -6.05 -6.32
CA LEU A 65 10.96 -5.63 -5.79
C LEU A 65 10.78 -4.10 -5.89
N GLN A 66 11.82 -3.32 -5.60
CA GLN A 66 11.78 -1.86 -5.73
C GLN A 66 11.55 -1.43 -7.18
N HIS A 67 12.30 -1.99 -8.13
CA HIS A 67 12.13 -1.69 -9.55
C HIS A 67 10.73 -2.06 -10.04
N ARG A 68 10.23 -3.23 -9.64
CA ARG A 68 8.89 -3.70 -10.02
C ARG A 68 7.80 -2.78 -9.47
N GLU A 69 7.94 -2.30 -8.23
CA GLU A 69 6.99 -1.35 -7.64
C GLU A 69 6.97 -0.01 -8.37
N ILE A 70 8.13 0.58 -8.68
CA ILE A 70 8.21 1.86 -9.40
C ILE A 70 7.52 1.72 -10.77
N LYS A 71 7.85 0.67 -11.52
CA LYS A 71 7.23 0.40 -12.82
C LYS A 71 5.71 0.27 -12.73
N ARG A 72 5.21 -0.51 -11.76
CA ARG A 72 3.76 -0.67 -11.53
C ARG A 72 3.11 0.67 -11.17
N GLU A 73 3.74 1.46 -10.30
CA GLU A 73 3.22 2.77 -9.92
C GLU A 73 3.09 3.68 -11.16
N GLU A 74 4.10 3.73 -12.03
CA GLU A 74 4.06 4.48 -13.29
C GLU A 74 2.90 4.04 -14.19
N GLU A 75 2.73 2.72 -14.38
CA GLU A 75 1.65 2.12 -15.18
C GLU A 75 0.27 2.50 -14.63
N PHE A 76 0.07 2.41 -13.31
CA PHE A 76 -1.20 2.79 -12.68
C PHE A 76 -1.44 4.29 -12.78
N MET A 77 -0.43 5.14 -12.59
CA MET A 77 -0.58 6.58 -12.76
C MET A 77 -0.96 6.95 -14.19
N GLN A 78 -0.42 6.26 -15.19
CA GLN A 78 -0.86 6.41 -16.59
C GLN A 78 -2.32 6.01 -16.78
N ARG A 79 -2.73 4.85 -16.24
CA ARG A 79 -4.12 4.36 -16.33
C ARG A 79 -5.11 5.30 -15.63
N PHE A 80 -4.77 5.82 -14.45
CA PHE A 80 -5.63 6.78 -13.75
C PHE A 80 -5.78 8.09 -14.52
N ARG A 81 -4.72 8.61 -15.14
CA ARG A 81 -4.79 9.83 -15.97
C ARG A 81 -5.73 9.72 -17.17
N GLN A 82 -6.09 8.51 -17.60
CA GLN A 82 -7.05 8.30 -18.68
C GLN A 82 -8.51 8.48 -18.23
N VAL A 83 -8.78 8.39 -16.93
CA VAL A 83 -10.15 8.35 -16.37
C VAL A 83 -10.44 9.50 -15.41
N ILE A 84 -9.41 10.08 -14.80
CA ILE A 84 -9.50 11.22 -13.86
C ILE A 84 -8.43 12.27 -14.17
N THR A 85 -8.62 13.49 -13.68
CA THR A 85 -7.70 14.60 -13.94
C THR A 85 -6.36 14.42 -13.22
N ASN A 86 -5.28 15.06 -13.72
CA ASN A 86 -3.98 15.05 -13.05
C ASN A 86 -4.04 15.52 -11.59
N VAL A 87 -4.90 16.51 -11.30
CA VAL A 87 -5.13 17.01 -9.93
C VAL A 87 -5.72 15.91 -9.04
N GLN A 88 -6.70 15.15 -9.56
CA GLN A 88 -7.27 14.01 -8.84
C GLN A 88 -6.25 12.88 -8.65
N VAL A 89 -5.38 12.62 -9.65
CA VAL A 89 -4.33 11.60 -9.52
C VAL A 89 -3.33 11.94 -8.42
N ILE A 90 -2.80 13.16 -8.37
CA ILE A 90 -1.86 13.54 -7.30
C ILE A 90 -2.55 13.58 -5.91
N LYS A 91 -3.83 13.95 -5.88
CA LYS A 91 -4.64 13.87 -4.65
C LYS A 91 -4.83 12.43 -4.19
N LEU A 92 -5.06 11.49 -5.10
CA LEU A 92 -5.17 10.07 -4.79
C LEU A 92 -3.92 9.55 -4.07
N VAL A 93 -2.72 9.90 -4.54
CA VAL A 93 -1.45 9.52 -3.88
C VAL A 93 -1.41 9.99 -2.43
N SER A 94 -1.81 11.24 -2.18
CA SER A 94 -1.87 11.81 -0.82
C SER A 94 -2.93 11.12 0.05
N LEU A 95 -4.13 10.90 -0.48
CA LEU A 95 -5.25 10.25 0.23
C LEU A 95 -4.93 8.81 0.61
N GLU A 96 -4.22 8.09 -0.26
CA GLU A 96 -3.77 6.73 -0.01
C GLU A 96 -2.80 6.65 1.18
N HIS A 97 -1.87 7.61 1.27
CA HIS A 97 -0.97 7.72 2.41
C HIS A 97 -1.73 8.07 3.69
N GLU A 98 -2.66 9.03 3.62
CA GLU A 98 -3.49 9.43 4.75
C GLU A 98 -4.36 8.29 5.28
N PHE A 99 -5.04 7.55 4.39
CA PHE A 99 -5.88 6.43 4.77
C PHE A 99 -5.07 5.34 5.49
N ARG A 100 -3.87 5.02 5.02
CA ARG A 100 -2.96 4.07 5.69
C ARG A 100 -2.54 4.56 7.07
N ARG A 101 -2.20 5.84 7.21
CA ARG A 101 -1.85 6.42 8.53
C ARG A 101 -3.01 6.32 9.51
N LYS A 102 -4.23 6.68 9.07
CA LYS A 102 -5.45 6.59 9.90
C LYS A 102 -5.73 5.14 10.32
N LEU A 103 -5.59 4.18 9.41
CA LEU A 103 -5.73 2.77 9.75
C LEU A 103 -4.74 2.35 10.84
N LEU A 104 -3.45 2.67 10.68
CA LEU A 104 -2.42 2.33 11.67
C LEU A 104 -2.69 2.99 13.03
N GLN A 105 -3.15 4.24 13.05
CA GLN A 105 -3.52 4.93 14.28
C GLN A 105 -4.68 4.22 14.99
N HIS A 106 -5.76 3.89 14.27
CA HIS A 106 -6.89 3.17 14.85
C HIS A 106 -6.53 1.77 15.35
N TYR A 107 -5.59 1.08 14.70
CA TYR A 107 -5.07 -0.21 15.20
C TYR A 107 -4.33 -0.04 16.53
N LYS A 108 -3.51 1.01 16.67
CA LYS A 108 -2.80 1.32 17.93
C LYS A 108 -3.75 1.67 19.06
N GLU A 109 -4.75 2.52 18.80
CA GLU A 109 -5.75 2.94 19.79
C GLU A 109 -6.60 1.76 20.29
N ARG A 110 -6.91 0.79 19.41
CA ARG A 110 -7.64 -0.43 19.77
C ARG A 110 -6.77 -1.50 20.44
N GLY A 111 -5.48 -1.55 20.13
CA GLY A 111 -4.53 -2.49 20.74
C GLY A 111 -3.94 -2.03 22.08
N GLY A 112 -4.10 -0.76 22.46
CA GLY A 112 -3.53 -0.16 23.67
C GLY A 112 -4.38 -0.25 24.94
N HIS A 113 -5.58 -0.84 24.89
CA HIS A 113 -6.51 -0.97 26.02
C HIS A 113 -6.65 -2.42 26.53
N GLY A 114 -5.55 -3.20 26.51
CA GLY A 114 -5.58 -4.63 26.82
C GLY A 114 -4.64 -5.13 27.92
N GLU A 115 -3.74 -4.31 28.48
CA GLU A 115 -2.79 -4.76 29.52
C GLU A 115 -2.46 -3.63 30.49
N HIS A 116 -3.33 -3.38 31.48
CA HIS A 116 -2.96 -2.83 32.80
C HIS A 116 -4.15 -3.03 33.75
N SER A 117 -4.43 -4.29 34.14
CA SER A 117 -5.35 -4.60 35.23
C SER A 117 -5.11 -5.99 35.82
N HIS A 118 -3.99 -6.16 36.54
CA HIS A 118 -3.70 -7.15 37.60
C HIS A 118 -2.21 -6.93 37.95
N THR A 119 -1.75 -6.73 39.17
CA THR A 119 -2.25 -7.03 40.52
C THR A 119 -1.57 -6.09 41.52
N GLU A 120 -2.21 -6.01 42.69
CA GLU A 120 -1.76 -5.52 44.01
C GLU A 120 -0.26 -5.45 44.29
#